data_AF-A0A9W7EVN2-F1
#
_entry.id   AF-A0A9W7EVN2-F1
#
_cell.length_a   1.000
_cell.length_b   1.000
_cell.length_c   1.000
_cell.angle_alpha   90.00
_cell.angle_beta   90.00
_cell.angle_gamma   90.00
#
_symmetry.space_group_name_H-M   'P 1'
#
loop_
_entity.id
_entity.type
_entity.pdbx_description
1 polymer ?
#
loop_
_entity_poly.entity_id
_entity_poly.type
_entity_poly.pdbx_seq_one_letter_code
_entity_poly.pdbx_strand_id
1 'polypeptide(L)'
;MCSLEAALFAIVYRYVVREKDTENPMLQQGVSGAFVIVRTLPKVTVPSYCSAIPLECKYFYVLDNDTILVLLGAGVASVATFLPVWLALEWVMNEKGWIERFESFKEE
;
A
#
# COMPACT_ATOMS: atom_id res chain seq x y z
N MET A 1 -9.17 10.77 6.47
CA MET A 1 -7.77 10.57 6.92
C MET A 1 -6.80 10.22 5.78
N CYS A 2 -7.13 10.46 4.50
CA CYS A 2 -6.28 10.05 3.37
C CYS A 2 -4.98 10.85 3.20
N SER A 3 -4.95 12.13 3.61
CA SER A 3 -3.80 13.01 3.38
C SER A 3 -2.56 12.62 4.21
N LEU A 4 -2.76 12.19 5.45
CA LEU A 4 -1.66 11.72 6.33
C LEU A 4 -1.06 10.41 5.80
N GLU A 5 -1.91 9.51 5.34
CA GLU A 5 -1.50 8.21 4.79
C GLU A 5 -0.72 8.40 3.49
N ALA A 6 -1.16 9.32 2.62
CA ALA A 6 -0.43 9.72 1.43
C ALA A 6 0.94 10.34 1.75
N ALA A 7 1.01 11.19 2.77
CA ALA A 7 2.28 11.80 3.20
C ALA A 7 3.25 10.75 3.77
N LEU A 8 2.77 9.83 4.58
CA LEU A 8 3.57 8.72 5.11
C LEU A 8 4.06 7.80 4.00
N PHE A 9 3.17 7.45 3.05
CA PHE A 9 3.55 6.69 1.86
C PHE A 9 4.65 7.40 1.08
N ALA A 10 4.56 8.71 0.87
CA ALA A 10 5.57 9.47 0.14
C ALA A 10 6.95 9.44 0.80
N ILE A 11 7.00 9.60 2.12
CA ILE A 11 8.26 9.54 2.89
C ILE A 11 8.88 8.14 2.79
N VAL A 12 8.07 7.09 2.98
CA VAL A 12 8.55 5.71 2.92
C VAL A 12 8.98 5.34 1.50
N TYR A 13 8.21 5.72 0.48
CA TYR A 13 8.54 5.47 -0.92
C TYR A 13 9.90 6.08 -1.28
N ARG A 14 10.15 7.33 -0.87
CA ARG A 14 11.45 8.00 -1.07
C ARG A 14 12.60 7.29 -0.35
N TYR A 15 12.36 6.74 0.83
CA TYR A 15 13.41 6.05 1.62
C TYR A 15 13.75 4.66 1.07
N VAL A 16 12.73 3.94 0.59
CA VAL A 16 12.89 2.56 0.09
C VAL A 16 13.38 2.55 -1.37
N VAL A 17 12.84 3.41 -2.24
CA VAL A 17 13.25 3.48 -3.65
C VAL A 17 14.34 4.53 -3.82
N ARG A 18 15.57 4.12 -3.51
CA ARG A 18 16.79 4.93 -3.63
C ARG A 18 17.27 5.04 -5.08
N GLU A 19 18.23 5.91 -5.35
CA GLU A 19 18.68 6.19 -6.73
C GLU A 19 19.16 4.96 -7.50
N LYS A 20 19.97 4.08 -6.87
CA LYS A 20 20.42 2.84 -7.51
C LYS A 20 19.30 1.81 -7.72
N ASP A 21 18.27 1.86 -6.88
CA ASP A 21 17.16 0.91 -6.93
C ASP A 21 16.06 1.35 -7.91
N THR A 22 16.19 2.53 -8.51
CA THR A 22 15.24 3.05 -9.50
C THR A 22 15.19 2.20 -10.77
N GLU A 23 16.26 1.46 -11.07
CA GLU A 23 16.32 0.52 -12.19
C GLU A 23 15.52 -0.77 -11.93
N ASN A 24 15.08 -1.01 -10.69
CA ASN A 24 14.29 -2.19 -10.34
C ASN A 24 12.78 -1.86 -10.26
N PRO A 25 12.01 -2.08 -11.34
CA PRO A 25 10.58 -1.79 -11.35
C PRO A 25 9.78 -2.66 -10.36
N MET A 26 10.30 -3.83 -10.01
CA MET A 26 9.64 -4.76 -9.08
C MET A 26 9.66 -4.21 -7.64
N LEU A 27 10.71 -3.48 -7.26
CA LEU A 27 10.80 -2.84 -5.94
C LEU A 27 9.76 -1.72 -5.81
N GLN A 28 9.62 -0.88 -6.83
CA GLN A 28 8.67 0.24 -6.86
C GLN A 28 7.21 -0.23 -6.76
N GLN A 29 6.88 -1.26 -7.55
CA GLN A 29 5.56 -1.88 -7.54
C GLN A 29 5.31 -2.64 -6.23
N GLY A 30 6.34 -3.26 -5.65
CA GLY A 30 6.25 -3.96 -4.37
C GLY A 30 5.91 -3.02 -3.21
N VAL A 31 6.56 -1.86 -3.13
CA VAL A 31 6.31 -0.87 -2.07
C VAL A 31 4.89 -0.30 -2.17
N SER A 32 4.45 0.08 -3.36
CA SER A 32 3.09 0.58 -3.58
C SER A 32 2.03 -0.50 -3.29
N GLY A 33 2.27 -1.74 -3.72
CA GLY A 33 1.40 -2.89 -3.44
C GLY A 33 1.28 -3.19 -1.94
N ALA A 34 2.40 -3.15 -1.20
CA ALA A 34 2.41 -3.40 0.25
C ALA A 34 1.53 -2.38 1.01
N PHE A 35 1.60 -1.11 0.66
CA PHE A 35 0.76 -0.08 1.28
C PHE A 35 -0.74 -0.28 1.01
N VAL A 36 -1.09 -0.71 -0.20
CA VAL A 36 -2.47 -1.06 -0.54
C VAL A 36 -2.94 -2.23 0.32
N ILE A 37 -2.16 -3.32 0.40
CA ILE A 37 -2.52 -4.52 1.17
C ILE A 37 -2.68 -4.22 2.66
N VAL A 38 -1.72 -3.51 3.27
CA VAL A 38 -1.77 -3.17 4.71
C VAL A 38 -2.94 -2.24 5.02
N ARG A 39 -3.38 -1.42 4.06
CA ARG A 39 -4.56 -0.55 4.21
C ARG A 39 -5.89 -1.31 4.05
N THR A 40 -5.93 -2.37 3.26
CA THR A 40 -7.17 -3.07 2.90
C THR A 40 -7.50 -4.19 3.87
N LEU A 41 -6.51 -4.99 4.26
CA LEU A 41 -6.69 -6.12 5.17
C LEU A 41 -7.39 -5.78 6.50
N PRO A 42 -7.04 -4.70 7.23
CA PRO A 42 -7.70 -4.37 8.50
C PRO A 42 -9.14 -3.86 8.32
N LYS A 43 -9.57 -3.54 7.10
CA LYS A 43 -10.97 -3.15 6.81
C LYS A 43 -11.87 -4.36 6.59
N VAL A 44 -11.29 -5.56 6.49
CA VAL A 44 -12.04 -6.81 6.44
C VAL A 44 -12.72 -6.99 7.78
N THR A 45 -14.05 -6.90 7.78
CA THR A 45 -14.86 -7.17 8.96
C THR A 45 -15.24 -8.64 8.98
N VAL A 46 -15.16 -9.26 10.15
CA VAL A 46 -15.60 -10.66 10.30
C VAL A 46 -17.12 -10.73 10.15
N PRO A 47 -17.64 -11.71 9.40
CA PRO A 47 -19.07 -11.87 9.25
C PRO A 47 -19.72 -12.28 10.58
N SER A 48 -21.00 -11.94 10.77
CA SER A 48 -21.72 -12.04 12.05
C SER A 48 -21.92 -13.47 12.57
N TYR A 49 -21.65 -14.50 11.74
CA TYR A 49 -21.66 -15.91 12.14
C TYR A 49 -20.29 -16.44 12.63
N CYS A 50 -19.28 -15.57 12.71
CA CYS A 50 -17.95 -15.90 13.23
C CYS A 50 -17.65 -15.10 14.51
N SER A 51 -17.11 -15.76 15.53
CA SER A 51 -16.49 -15.09 16.68
C SER A 51 -15.07 -14.67 16.32
N ALA A 52 -14.66 -13.46 16.76
CA ALA A 52 -13.29 -12.97 16.60
C ALA A 52 -12.32 -13.45 17.71
N ILE A 53 -12.83 -14.18 18.71
CA ILE A 53 -12.08 -14.67 19.88
C ILE A 53 -12.24 -16.19 19.99
N PRO A 54 -11.14 -16.97 19.89
CA PRO A 54 -10.49 -17.35 18.60
C PRO A 54 -11.44 -17.44 17.39
N LEU A 55 -10.90 -17.57 16.17
CA LEU A 55 -11.71 -17.60 14.94
C LEU A 55 -12.60 -18.85 14.88
N GLU A 56 -13.76 -18.79 15.52
CA GLU A 56 -14.77 -19.84 15.54
C GLU A 56 -15.91 -19.43 14.62
N CYS A 57 -15.87 -19.99 13.41
CA CYS A 57 -16.94 -19.84 12.44
C CYS A 57 -17.81 -21.10 12.46
N LYS A 58 -19.14 -20.90 12.44
CA LYS A 58 -20.10 -22.01 12.25
C LYS A 58 -19.89 -22.75 10.93
N TYR A 59 -19.23 -22.10 9.97
CA TYR A 59 -18.90 -22.63 8.65
C TYR A 59 -17.43 -22.38 8.29
N PHE A 60 -16.85 -23.24 7.45
CA PHE A 60 -15.42 -23.18 7.10
C PHE A 60 -15.04 -22.00 6.18
N TYR A 61 -16.01 -21.28 5.63
CA TYR A 61 -15.74 -20.14 4.75
C TYR A 61 -15.45 -18.87 5.56
N VAL A 62 -14.21 -18.39 5.46
CA VAL A 62 -13.75 -17.12 6.04
C VAL A 62 -14.06 -15.93 5.11
N LEU A 63 -14.35 -16.20 3.84
CA LEU A 63 -14.67 -15.22 2.80
C LEU A 63 -16.11 -15.39 2.34
N ASP A 64 -16.98 -14.54 2.88
CA ASP A 64 -18.34 -14.36 2.36
C ASP A 64 -18.37 -13.34 1.22
N ASN A 65 -19.44 -13.34 0.41
CA ASN A 65 -19.64 -12.36 -0.67
C ASN A 65 -19.60 -10.92 -0.17
N ASP A 66 -20.17 -10.65 1.02
CA ASP A 66 -20.12 -9.32 1.64
C ASP A 66 -18.70 -8.92 2.06
N THR A 67 -17.92 -9.90 2.51
CA THR A 67 -16.51 -9.72 2.92
C THR A 67 -15.64 -9.39 1.70
N ILE A 68 -15.88 -10.09 0.59
CA ILE A 68 -15.21 -9.86 -0.70
C ILE A 68 -15.57 -8.46 -1.24
N LEU A 69 -16.84 -8.05 -1.14
CA LEU A 69 -17.29 -6.74 -1.59
C LEU A 69 -16.61 -5.60 -0.80
N VAL A 70 -16.51 -5.74 0.52
CA VAL A 70 -15.79 -4.77 1.38
C VAL A 70 -14.31 -4.75 1.04
N LEU A 71 -13.68 -5.91 0.81
CA LEU A 71 -12.27 -6.01 0.42
C LEU A 71 -12.02 -5.30 -0.93
N LEU A 72 -12.88 -5.53 -1.92
CA LEU A 72 -12.77 -4.89 -3.24
C LEU A 72 -12.99 -3.38 -3.14
N GLY A 73 -14.02 -2.92 -2.43
CA GLY A 73 -14.28 -1.49 -2.23
C GLY A 73 -13.14 -0.78 -1.51
N ALA A 74 -12.62 -1.40 -0.43
CA ALA A 74 -11.45 -0.90 0.29
C ALA A 74 -10.19 -0.91 -0.58
N GLY A 75 -10.02 -1.95 -1.40
CA GLY A 75 -8.93 -2.12 -2.37
C GLY A 75 -8.88 -0.99 -3.37
N VAL A 76 -9.99 -0.78 -4.07
CA VAL A 76 -10.12 0.29 -5.08
C VAL A 76 -9.87 1.66 -4.47
N ALA A 77 -10.44 1.94 -3.29
CA ALA A 77 -10.22 3.21 -2.60
C ALA A 77 -8.74 3.42 -2.22
N SER A 78 -8.02 2.35 -1.87
CA SER A 78 -6.61 2.40 -1.49
C SER A 78 -5.70 2.66 -2.70
N VAL A 79 -5.98 1.99 -3.82
CA VAL A 79 -5.28 2.22 -5.10
C VAL A 79 -5.52 3.66 -5.56
N ALA A 80 -6.76 4.13 -5.54
CA ALA A 80 -7.09 5.51 -5.90
C ALA A 80 -6.38 6.56 -5.04
N THR A 81 -6.05 6.26 -3.78
CA THR A 81 -5.29 7.18 -2.92
C THR A 81 -3.78 7.16 -3.15
N PHE A 82 -3.18 5.99 -3.38
CA PHE A 82 -1.71 5.87 -3.44
C PHE A 82 -1.13 5.98 -4.86
N LEU A 83 -1.87 5.54 -5.88
CA LEU A 83 -1.44 5.63 -7.28
C LEU A 83 -1.14 7.07 -7.73
N PRO A 84 -2.01 8.08 -7.52
CA PRO A 84 -1.71 9.45 -7.93
C PRO A 84 -0.53 10.04 -7.16
N VAL A 85 -0.35 9.66 -5.88
CA VAL A 85 0.78 10.10 -5.07
C VAL A 85 2.08 9.51 -5.61
N TRP A 86 2.08 8.23 -5.95
CA TRP A 86 3.22 7.56 -6.55
C TRP A 86 3.65 8.22 -7.86
N LEU A 87 2.72 8.43 -8.79
CA LEU A 87 2.99 9.11 -10.06
C LEU A 87 3.48 10.54 -9.86
N ALA A 88 2.88 11.29 -8.93
CA ALA A 88 3.32 12.64 -8.62
C ALA A 88 4.75 12.67 -8.07
N LEU A 89 5.11 11.70 -7.23
CA LEU A 89 6.47 11.58 -6.68
C LEU A 89 7.48 11.25 -7.77
N GLU A 90 7.18 10.28 -8.63
CA GLU A 90 8.09 9.93 -9.73
C GLU A 90 8.31 11.10 -10.68
N TRP A 91 7.24 11.85 -10.99
CA TRP A 91 7.35 13.05 -11.80
C TRP A 91 8.20 14.14 -11.13
N VAL A 92 7.97 14.43 -9.84
CA VAL A 92 8.73 15.45 -9.09
C VAL A 92 10.20 15.08 -8.91
N MET A 93 10.49 13.79 -8.67
CA MET A 93 11.85 13.30 -8.44
C MET A 93 12.64 13.12 -9.74
N ASN A 94 12.02 12.59 -10.81
CA ASN A 94 12.75 12.22 -12.03
C ASN A 94 12.77 13.35 -13.08
N GLU A 95 11.66 14.06 -13.32
CA GLU A 95 11.61 15.09 -14.37
C GLU A 95 12.02 16.47 -13.86
N LYS A 96 11.56 16.84 -12.66
CA LYS A 96 11.76 18.19 -12.12
C LYS A 96 12.99 18.34 -11.25
N GLY A 97 13.49 17.26 -10.64
CA GLY A 97 14.63 17.29 -9.73
C GLY A 97 14.43 18.17 -8.49
N TRP A 98 13.18 18.43 -8.09
CA TRP A 98 12.89 19.29 -6.93
C TRP A 98 13.15 18.58 -5.60
N ILE A 99 13.13 17.25 -5.62
CA ILE A 99 13.34 16.39 -4.45
C ILE A 99 14.29 15.28 -4.88
N GLU A 100 15.46 15.24 -4.26
CA GLU A 100 16.45 14.19 -4.51
C GLU A 100 16.05 12.89 -3.80
N ARG A 101 16.35 11.74 -4.40
CA ARG A 101 16.24 10.45 -3.72
C ARG A 101 17.43 10.30 -2.75
N PHE A 102 17.29 9.43 -1.76
CA PHE A 102 18.41 9.18 -0.86
C PHE A 102 19.49 8.37 -1.58
N GLU A 103 20.75 8.72 -1.34
CA GLU A 103 21.89 7.93 -1.79
C GLU A 103 21.81 6.51 -1.24
N SER A 104 22.09 5.53 -2.10
CA SER A 104 22.25 4.14 -1.68
C SER A 104 23.55 4.00 -0.89
N PHE A 105 23.55 3.24 0.22
CA PHE A 105 24.78 2.99 0.96
C PHE A 105 25.77 2.30 0.02
N LYS A 106 26.98 2.85 -0.07
CA LYS A 106 28.10 2.18 -0.73
C LYS A 106 28.41 0.94 0.13
N GLU A 107 28.06 -0.24 -0.35
CA GLU A 107 28.64 -1.47 0.18
C GLU A 107 30.14 -1.40 -0.14
N GLU A 108 30.95 -1.16 0.90
CA GLU A 108 32.40 -1.35 0.91
C GLU A 108 32.74 -2.80 1.23
#